data_AF-A0A836QI68-F1
#
_entry.id   AF-A0A836QI68-F1
#
_cell.length_a   1.000
_cell.length_b   1.000
_cell.length_c   1.000
_cell.angle_alpha   90.00
_cell.angle_beta   90.00
_cell.angle_gamma   90.00
#
_symmetry.space_group_name_H-M   'P 1'
#
loop_
_entity.id
_entity.type
_entity.pdbx_description
1 polymer ?
#
loop_
_entity_poly.entity_id
_entity_poly.type
_entity_poly.pdbx_seq_one_letter_code
_entity_poly.pdbx_strand_id
1 'polypeptide(L)'
;MGAPFFNFEPLTLPRSEYGRRDVTLYHVLLFVHILLGVVWIGGIVHSEAQIIAAERSRDPVRVVDAYVGLAAVNRKLFLIPSWAVTGFGIWLVVETNRSFTELWIILAMVGSLLAAGVGLVVLAGEGMRISRMVREGRDREVVLARIFRLSRLRKVHTLVLVGVLALMIWKPA
;
A
#
# COMPACT_ATOMS: atom_id res chain seq x y z
N MET A 1 -44.42 52.48 36.11
CA MET A 1 -43.13 51.76 36.06
C MET A 1 -43.39 50.31 36.39
N GLY A 2 -43.09 49.39 35.46
CA GLY A 2 -43.26 47.95 35.64
C GLY A 2 -43.01 47.24 34.32
N ALA A 3 -41.73 47.02 33.99
CA ALA A 3 -41.34 46.26 32.81
C ALA A 3 -41.67 44.76 33.02
N PRO A 4 -42.06 44.01 31.97
CA PRO A 4 -42.25 42.58 32.09
C PRO A 4 -40.87 41.91 32.20
N PHE A 5 -40.64 41.24 33.33
CA PHE A 5 -39.47 40.40 33.54
C PHE A 5 -39.55 39.19 32.62
N PHE A 6 -38.64 39.12 31.64
CA PHE A 6 -38.38 37.88 30.91
C PHE A 6 -37.86 36.84 31.91
N ASN A 7 -38.66 35.81 32.18
CA ASN A 7 -38.22 34.61 32.87
C ASN A 7 -37.24 33.88 31.95
N PHE A 8 -35.93 34.06 32.19
CA PHE A 8 -34.91 33.21 31.63
C PHE A 8 -34.83 31.95 32.48
N GLU A 9 -35.67 30.97 32.16
CA GLU A 9 -35.42 29.60 32.59
C GLU A 9 -34.10 29.17 31.92
N PRO A 10 -33.04 28.86 32.68
CA PRO A 10 -31.81 28.39 32.06
C PRO A 10 -32.18 27.08 31.37
N LEU A 11 -32.12 27.06 30.04
CA LEU A 11 -32.11 25.83 29.27
C LEU A 11 -30.94 25.00 29.80
N THR A 12 -31.23 24.07 30.72
CA THR A 12 -30.35 22.93 30.99
C THR A 12 -30.44 22.09 29.73
N LEU A 13 -29.65 22.48 28.72
CA LEU A 13 -29.37 21.61 27.60
C LEU A 13 -28.91 20.30 28.22
N PRO A 14 -29.52 19.14 27.89
CA PRO A 14 -28.94 17.88 28.29
C PRO A 14 -27.48 17.95 27.85
N ARG A 15 -26.55 17.79 28.79
CA ARG A 15 -25.14 17.60 28.44
C ARG A 15 -25.19 16.57 27.34
N SER A 16 -24.85 16.98 26.12
CA SER A 16 -24.72 16.02 25.04
C SER A 16 -23.85 14.94 25.65
N GLU A 17 -24.38 13.72 25.67
CA GLU A 17 -23.61 12.51 25.73
C GLU A 17 -22.53 12.72 24.67
N TYR A 18 -21.41 13.32 25.07
CA TYR A 18 -20.22 13.41 24.26
C TYR A 18 -19.74 11.98 24.30
N GLY A 19 -20.43 11.15 23.51
CA GLY A 19 -20.35 9.71 23.54
C GLY A 19 -18.89 9.44 23.44
N ARG A 20 -18.32 8.89 24.51
CA ARG A 20 -16.96 8.41 24.50
C ARG A 20 -16.97 7.40 23.35
N ARG A 21 -16.43 7.80 22.19
CA ARG A 21 -16.24 6.87 21.09
C ARG A 21 -15.13 5.98 21.56
N ASP A 22 -15.51 4.95 22.32
CA ASP A 22 -14.56 3.98 22.83
C ASP A 22 -13.84 3.38 21.63
N VAL A 23 -12.52 3.47 21.65
CA VAL A 23 -11.68 2.87 20.62
C VAL A 23 -11.89 1.36 20.70
N THR A 24 -12.58 0.81 19.72
CA THR A 24 -12.81 -0.64 19.64
C THR A 24 -11.62 -1.34 18.97
N LEU A 25 -11.54 -2.67 19.15
CA LEU A 25 -10.51 -3.49 18.48
C LEU A 25 -10.53 -3.27 16.96
N TYR A 26 -11.72 -3.24 16.35
CA TYR A 26 -11.91 -2.88 14.94
C TYR A 26 -11.18 -1.59 14.55
N HIS A 27 -11.29 -0.51 15.34
CA HIS A 27 -10.63 0.77 15.03
C HIS A 27 -9.10 0.65 15.06
N VAL A 28 -8.55 -0.11 16.01
CA VAL A 28 -7.11 -0.36 16.12
C VAL A 28 -6.62 -1.19 14.93
N LEU A 29 -7.31 -2.30 14.61
CA LEU A 29 -6.98 -3.15 13.48
C LEU A 29 -7.05 -2.38 12.16
N LEU A 30 -8.10 -1.57 11.97
CA LEU A 30 -8.29 -0.76 10.78
C LEU A 30 -7.19 0.28 10.65
N PHE A 31 -6.85 0.98 11.73
CA PHE A 31 -5.76 1.95 11.73
C PHE A 31 -4.42 1.31 11.33
N VAL A 32 -4.06 0.19 11.95
CA VAL A 32 -2.81 -0.52 11.65
C VAL A 32 -2.82 -1.05 10.21
N HIS A 33 -3.94 -1.62 9.74
CA HIS A 33 -4.10 -2.07 8.36
C HIS A 33 -3.86 -0.93 7.36
N ILE A 34 -4.53 0.22 7.55
CA ILE A 34 -4.39 1.38 6.67
C ILE A 34 -2.96 1.92 6.71
N LEU A 35 -2.35 2.06 7.89
CA LEU A 35 -0.99 2.54 8.05
C LEU A 35 0.01 1.66 7.27
N LEU A 36 -0.09 0.34 7.43
CA LEU A 36 0.76 -0.61 6.71
C LEU A 36 0.49 -0.58 5.20
N GLY A 37 -0.77 -0.42 4.80
CA GLY A 37 -1.16 -0.25 3.39
C GLY A 37 -0.55 1.00 2.77
N VAL A 38 -0.57 2.13 3.48
CA VAL A 38 0.06 3.39 3.05
C VAL A 38 1.57 3.22 2.90
N VAL A 39 2.24 2.60 3.88
CA VAL A 39 3.69 2.35 3.80
C VAL A 39 4.02 1.44 2.61
N TRP A 40 3.24 0.37 2.41
CA TRP A 40 3.50 -0.60 1.35
C TRP A 40 3.25 -0.02 -0.04
N ILE A 41 2.03 0.48 -0.29
CA ILE A 41 1.62 1.01 -1.60
C ILE A 41 2.37 2.31 -1.89
N GLY A 42 2.49 3.20 -0.91
CA GLY A 42 3.23 4.46 -1.06
C GLY A 42 4.70 4.22 -1.37
N GLY A 43 5.33 3.25 -0.72
CA GLY A 43 6.70 2.84 -1.03
C GLY A 43 6.86 2.32 -2.45
N ILE A 44 5.95 1.47 -2.92
CA ILE A 44 5.97 0.96 -4.30
C ILE A 44 5.78 2.08 -5.32
N VAL A 45 4.80 2.97 -5.11
CA VAL A 45 4.53 4.10 -6.00
C VAL A 45 5.72 5.04 -6.05
N HIS A 46 6.36 5.33 -4.91
CA HIS A 46 7.55 6.15 -4.84
C HIS A 46 8.72 5.55 -5.64
N SER A 47 9.03 4.27 -5.40
CA SER A 47 10.09 3.55 -6.12
C SER A 47 9.82 3.49 -7.64
N GLU A 48 8.56 3.31 -8.03
CA GLU A 48 8.18 3.28 -9.44
C GLU A 48 8.32 4.67 -10.09
N ALA A 49 7.98 5.75 -9.38
CA ALA A 49 8.19 7.12 -9.86
C ALA A 49 9.67 7.42 -10.12
N GLN A 50 10.57 6.98 -9.24
CA GLN A 50 12.02 7.14 -9.42
C GLN A 50 12.53 6.35 -10.63
N ILE A 51 12.05 5.12 -10.82
CA ILE A 51 12.39 4.29 -11.98
C ILE A 51 11.90 4.94 -13.28
N ILE A 52 10.66 5.39 -13.33
CA ILE A 52 10.10 6.07 -14.51
C ILE A 52 10.87 7.35 -14.82
N ALA A 53 11.24 8.13 -13.79
CA ALA A 53 12.05 9.34 -13.97
C ALA A 53 13.43 9.01 -14.58
N ALA A 54 14.07 7.93 -14.11
CA ALA A 54 15.34 7.46 -14.67
C ALA A 54 15.18 6.98 -16.12
N GLU A 55 14.15 6.18 -16.43
CA GLU A 55 13.86 5.71 -17.79
C GLU A 55 13.61 6.87 -18.77
N ARG A 56 12.90 7.91 -18.32
CA ARG A 56 12.63 9.12 -19.12
C ARG A 56 13.89 9.94 -19.41
N SER A 57 14.92 9.85 -18.59
CA SER A 57 16.17 10.57 -18.81
C SER A 57 16.94 10.09 -20.06
N ARG A 58 16.64 8.88 -20.55
CA ARG A 58 17.36 8.19 -21.64
C ARG A 58 18.86 8.02 -21.37
N ASP A 59 19.30 8.21 -20.14
CA ASP A 59 20.65 7.91 -19.68
C ASP A 59 20.68 6.48 -19.09
N PRO A 60 21.34 5.52 -19.76
CA PRO A 60 21.31 4.15 -19.27
C PRO A 60 22.12 3.96 -17.98
N VAL A 61 23.02 4.88 -17.59
CA VAL A 61 23.70 4.83 -16.29
C VAL A 61 22.69 5.10 -15.19
N ARG A 62 21.93 6.20 -15.32
CA ARG A 62 20.87 6.57 -14.35
C ARG A 62 19.81 5.49 -14.20
N VAL A 63 19.44 4.81 -15.29
CA VAL A 63 18.50 3.68 -15.25
C VAL A 63 19.06 2.52 -14.41
N VAL A 64 20.31 2.14 -14.64
CA VAL A 64 20.96 1.06 -13.87
C VAL A 64 21.07 1.45 -12.41
N ASP A 65 21.52 2.67 -12.10
CA ASP A 65 21.70 3.14 -10.73
C ASP A 65 20.39 3.18 -9.95
N ALA A 66 19.30 3.65 -10.58
CA ALA A 66 17.97 3.64 -9.96
C ALA A 66 17.53 2.21 -9.60
N TYR A 67 17.73 1.25 -10.49
CA TYR A 67 17.35 -0.15 -10.25
C TYR A 67 18.19 -0.79 -9.15
N VAL A 68 19.50 -0.60 -9.17
CA VAL A 68 20.42 -1.19 -8.18
C VAL A 68 20.23 -0.55 -6.81
N GLY A 69 20.07 0.77 -6.75
CA GLY A 69 19.83 1.51 -5.51
C GLY A 69 18.54 1.06 -4.82
N LEU A 70 17.47 0.88 -5.61
CA LEU A 70 16.17 0.48 -5.06
C LEU A 70 16.11 -1.00 -4.66
N ALA A 71 16.86 -1.88 -5.33
CA ALA A 71 16.84 -3.32 -5.01
C ALA A 71 17.23 -3.61 -3.54
N ALA A 72 18.17 -2.85 -2.98
CA ALA A 72 18.62 -3.02 -1.60
C ALA A 72 17.59 -2.52 -0.56
N VAL A 73 16.96 -1.37 -0.82
CA VAL A 73 15.99 -0.73 0.09
C VAL A 73 14.66 -1.49 0.10
N ASN A 74 14.18 -1.88 -1.09
CA ASN A 74 12.84 -2.42 -1.29
C ASN A 74 12.60 -3.74 -0.56
N ARG A 75 13.61 -4.60 -0.42
CA ARG A 75 13.43 -5.94 0.14
C ARG A 75 13.00 -5.93 1.60
N LYS A 76 13.54 -5.04 2.43
CA LYS A 76 13.18 -4.96 3.86
C LYS A 76 11.94 -4.11 4.06
N LEU A 77 11.86 -2.99 3.33
CA LEU A 77 10.80 -2.00 3.51
C LEU A 77 9.44 -2.49 3.01
N PHE A 78 9.39 -3.38 2.02
CA PHE A 78 8.10 -3.82 1.45
C PHE A 78 7.64 -5.17 1.94
N LEU A 79 8.55 -6.07 2.32
CA LEU A 79 8.19 -7.44 2.71
C LEU A 79 7.40 -7.50 4.01
N ILE A 80 7.86 -6.79 5.05
CA ILE A 80 7.17 -6.84 6.35
C ILE A 80 5.79 -6.18 6.24
N PRO A 81 5.66 -4.97 5.67
CA PRO A 81 4.36 -4.34 5.52
C PRO A 81 3.40 -5.11 4.61
N SER A 82 3.88 -5.76 3.53
CA SER A 82 3.01 -6.50 2.60
C SER A 82 2.32 -7.71 3.22
N TRP A 83 3.05 -8.47 4.03
CA TRP A 83 2.48 -9.62 4.74
C TRP A 83 1.63 -9.17 5.93
N ALA A 84 2.10 -8.16 6.67
CA ALA A 84 1.37 -7.63 7.82
C ALA A 84 0.02 -7.03 7.41
N VAL A 85 -0.01 -6.15 6.39
CA VAL A 85 -1.27 -5.55 5.91
C VAL A 85 -2.27 -6.61 5.44
N THR A 86 -1.80 -7.65 4.75
CA THR A 86 -2.63 -8.76 4.32
C THR A 86 -3.22 -9.52 5.52
N GLY A 87 -2.40 -9.81 6.54
CA GLY A 87 -2.85 -10.46 7.77
C GLY A 87 -3.88 -9.63 8.54
N PHE A 88 -3.64 -8.33 8.70
CA PHE A 88 -4.60 -7.42 9.33
C PHE A 88 -5.90 -7.29 8.52
N GLY A 89 -5.82 -7.37 7.19
CA GLY A 89 -7.01 -7.40 6.33
C GLY A 89 -7.87 -8.62 6.59
N ILE A 90 -7.25 -9.80 6.71
CA ILE A 90 -7.93 -11.06 7.06
C ILE A 90 -8.57 -10.93 8.46
N TRP A 91 -7.84 -10.38 9.43
CA TRP A 91 -8.36 -10.19 10.78
C TRP A 91 -9.57 -9.25 10.78
N LEU A 92 -9.57 -8.17 9.99
CA LEU A 92 -10.73 -7.28 9.86
C LEU A 92 -11.96 -8.00 9.30
N VAL A 93 -11.81 -8.96 8.38
CA VAL A 93 -12.94 -9.76 7.89
C VAL A 93 -13.56 -10.58 9.01
N VAL A 94 -12.71 -11.22 9.85
CA VAL A 94 -13.17 -11.99 11.02
C VAL A 94 -13.85 -11.08 12.05
N GLU A 95 -13.23 -9.94 12.40
CA GLU A 95 -13.74 -8.98 13.39
C GLU A 95 -15.10 -8.38 12.96
N THR A 96 -15.31 -8.18 11.66
CA THR A 96 -16.57 -7.63 11.13
C THR A 96 -17.62 -8.71 10.82
N ASN A 97 -17.31 -9.98 11.06
CA ASN A 97 -18.15 -11.14 10.74
C ASN A 97 -18.63 -11.14 9.28
N ARG A 98 -17.79 -10.63 8.37
CA ARG A 98 -18.03 -10.59 6.93
C ARG A 98 -17.71 -11.94 6.31
N SER A 99 -18.34 -12.24 5.17
CA SER A 99 -18.08 -13.52 4.50
C SER A 99 -16.85 -13.43 3.62
N PHE A 100 -15.91 -14.36 3.79
CA PHE A 100 -14.78 -14.52 2.87
C PHE A 100 -15.20 -14.86 1.43
N THR A 101 -16.46 -15.21 1.19
CA THR A 101 -17.01 -15.46 -0.15
C THR A 101 -17.47 -14.20 -0.89
N GLU A 102 -17.51 -13.04 -0.21
CA GLU A 102 -17.81 -11.77 -0.88
C GLU A 102 -16.77 -11.50 -1.97
N LEU A 103 -17.23 -11.26 -3.20
CA LEU A 103 -16.36 -11.16 -4.37
C LEU A 103 -15.24 -10.12 -4.18
N TRP A 104 -15.54 -8.97 -3.57
CA TRP A 104 -14.55 -7.93 -3.31
C TRP A 104 -13.48 -8.37 -2.29
N ILE A 105 -13.84 -9.18 -1.29
CA ILE A 105 -12.90 -9.74 -0.31
C ILE A 105 -11.99 -10.75 -1.02
N ILE A 106 -12.56 -11.66 -1.82
CA ILE A 106 -11.78 -12.65 -2.58
C ILE A 106 -10.77 -11.94 -3.47
N LEU A 107 -11.24 -11.00 -4.30
CA LEU A 107 -10.38 -10.29 -5.27
C LEU A 107 -9.29 -9.49 -4.57
N ALA A 108 -9.60 -8.79 -3.49
CA ALA A 108 -8.60 -8.02 -2.77
C ALA A 108 -7.60 -8.90 -2.03
N MET A 109 -8.05 -10.01 -1.43
CA MET A 109 -7.18 -10.94 -0.71
C MET A 109 -6.24 -11.69 -1.67
N VAL A 110 -6.80 -12.27 -2.74
CA VAL A 110 -6.01 -12.93 -3.79
C VAL A 110 -5.08 -11.94 -4.48
N GLY A 111 -5.57 -10.75 -4.84
CA GLY A 111 -4.76 -9.70 -5.44
C GLY A 111 -3.60 -9.26 -4.54
N SER A 112 -3.85 -9.06 -3.25
CA SER A 112 -2.81 -8.70 -2.27
C SER A 112 -1.79 -9.80 -2.07
N LEU A 113 -2.22 -11.06 -1.93
CA LEU A 113 -1.32 -12.21 -1.76
C LEU A 113 -0.45 -12.43 -2.98
N LEU A 114 -1.04 -12.39 -4.18
CA LEU A 114 -0.29 -12.50 -5.44
C LEU A 114 0.69 -11.34 -5.60
N ALA A 115 0.28 -10.11 -5.29
CA ALA A 115 1.17 -8.97 -5.33
C ALA A 115 2.32 -9.12 -4.33
N ALA A 116 2.05 -9.42 -3.05
CA ALA A 116 3.10 -9.67 -2.05
C ALA A 116 4.08 -10.76 -2.50
N GLY A 117 3.57 -11.87 -3.05
CA GLY A 117 4.37 -12.97 -3.59
C GLY A 117 5.22 -12.56 -4.79
N VAL A 118 4.64 -11.91 -5.79
CA VAL A 118 5.37 -11.43 -6.99
C VAL A 118 6.43 -10.40 -6.61
N GLY A 119 6.11 -9.49 -5.70
CA GLY A 119 7.05 -8.47 -5.21
C GLY A 119 8.28 -9.10 -4.56
N LEU A 120 8.06 -10.10 -3.72
CA LEU A 120 9.13 -10.82 -3.02
C LEU A 120 9.92 -11.74 -3.95
N VAL A 121 9.26 -12.68 -4.62
CA VAL A 121 9.94 -13.76 -5.34
C VAL A 121 10.51 -13.26 -6.66
N VAL A 122 9.71 -12.51 -7.42
CA VAL A 122 10.07 -12.13 -8.79
C VAL A 122 10.79 -10.80 -8.82
N LEU A 123 10.18 -9.73 -8.30
CA LEU A 123 10.75 -8.38 -8.43
C LEU A 123 12.03 -8.21 -7.63
N ALA A 124 12.06 -8.63 -6.35
CA ALA A 124 13.27 -8.54 -5.54
C ALA A 124 14.35 -9.53 -6.04
N GLY A 125 13.97 -10.75 -6.42
CA GLY A 125 14.89 -11.74 -6.98
C GLY A 125 15.58 -11.25 -8.26
N GLU A 126 14.81 -10.73 -9.22
CA GLU A 126 15.35 -10.18 -10.46
C GLU A 126 16.16 -8.90 -10.23
N GLY A 127 15.76 -8.03 -9.30
CA GLY A 127 16.55 -6.86 -8.90
C GLY A 127 17.94 -7.23 -8.38
N MET A 128 18.03 -8.29 -7.57
CA MET A 128 19.31 -8.82 -7.08
C MET A 128 20.16 -9.42 -8.21
N ARG A 129 19.54 -10.15 -9.14
CA ARG A 129 20.22 -10.69 -10.32
C ARG A 129 20.79 -9.58 -11.20
N ILE A 130 20.01 -8.54 -11.47
CA ILE A 130 20.46 -7.34 -12.20
C ILE A 130 21.65 -6.69 -11.48
N SER A 131 21.54 -6.49 -10.15
CA SER A 131 22.63 -5.92 -9.35
C SER A 131 23.90 -6.76 -9.39
N ARG A 132 23.79 -8.10 -9.45
CA ARG A 132 24.93 -8.99 -9.64
C ARG A 132 25.55 -8.84 -11.04
N MET A 133 24.75 -8.85 -12.11
CA MET A 133 25.25 -8.70 -13.48
C MET A 133 26.01 -7.39 -13.68
N VAL A 134 25.52 -6.29 -13.08
CA VAL A 134 26.19 -4.99 -13.11
C VAL A 134 27.56 -5.06 -12.43
N ARG A 135 27.63 -5.66 -11.23
CA ARG A 135 28.90 -5.84 -10.51
C ARG A 135 29.90 -6.73 -11.24
N GLU A 136 29.42 -7.75 -11.95
CA GLU A 136 30.24 -8.67 -12.74
C GLU A 136 30.70 -8.06 -14.08
N GLY A 137 30.34 -6.81 -14.40
CA GLY A 137 30.72 -6.15 -15.64
C GLY A 137 30.09 -6.78 -16.88
N ARG A 138 28.91 -7.40 -16.74
CA ARG A 138 28.18 -7.99 -17.87
C ARG A 138 27.81 -6.91 -18.89
N ASP A 139 27.64 -7.34 -20.14
CA ASP A 139 27.23 -6.49 -21.25
C ASP A 139 26.04 -5.59 -20.88
N ARG A 140 26.22 -4.28 -21.10
CA ARG A 140 25.25 -3.24 -20.76
C ARG A 140 23.92 -3.42 -21.49
N GLU A 141 23.93 -3.83 -22.75
CA GLU A 141 22.71 -4.04 -23.53
C GLU A 141 21.87 -5.17 -22.96
N VAL A 142 22.53 -6.26 -22.54
CA VAL A 142 21.89 -7.42 -21.90
C VAL A 142 21.26 -7.01 -20.57
N VAL A 143 21.97 -6.21 -19.76
CA VAL A 143 21.45 -5.71 -18.48
C VAL A 143 20.23 -4.80 -18.69
N LEU A 144 20.30 -3.85 -19.63
CA LEU A 144 19.21 -2.92 -19.92
C LEU A 144 17.97 -3.63 -20.46
N ALA A 145 18.13 -4.59 -21.37
CA ALA A 145 17.01 -5.39 -21.88
C ALA A 145 16.25 -6.10 -20.76
N ARG A 146 16.98 -6.61 -19.76
CA ARG A 146 16.39 -7.26 -18.58
C ARG A 146 15.72 -6.26 -17.64
N ILE A 147 16.34 -5.10 -17.43
CA ILE A 147 15.75 -3.98 -16.68
C ILE A 147 14.41 -3.56 -17.28
N PHE A 148 14.33 -3.31 -18.59
CA PHE A 148 13.08 -2.87 -19.22
C PHE A 148 11.98 -3.94 -19.19
N ARG A 149 12.35 -5.22 -19.27
CA ARG A 149 11.39 -6.31 -19.08
C ARG A 149 10.82 -6.31 -17.66
N LEU A 150 11.68 -6.14 -16.66
CA LEU A 150 11.28 -6.06 -15.25
C LEU A 150 10.45 -4.80 -14.96
N SER A 151 10.78 -3.67 -15.60
CA SER A 151 10.01 -2.41 -15.54
C SER A 151 8.55 -2.62 -15.89
N ARG A 152 8.28 -3.26 -17.03
CA ARG A 152 6.91 -3.53 -17.49
C ARG A 152 6.13 -4.36 -16.48
N LEU A 153 6.76 -5.41 -15.94
CA LEU A 153 6.13 -6.23 -14.91
C LEU A 153 5.83 -5.44 -13.63
N ARG A 154 6.74 -4.56 -13.20
CA ARG A 154 6.52 -3.72 -12.01
C ARG A 154 5.41 -2.70 -12.20
N LYS A 155 5.26 -2.12 -13.40
CA LYS A 155 4.13 -1.23 -13.73
C LYS A 155 2.81 -1.96 -13.59
N VAL A 156 2.69 -3.16 -14.17
CA VAL A 156 1.49 -4.00 -14.04
C VAL A 156 1.24 -4.36 -12.57
N HIS A 157 2.27 -4.77 -11.84
CA HIS A 157 2.16 -5.08 -10.41
C HIS A 157 1.65 -3.87 -9.60
N THR A 158 2.17 -2.68 -9.87
CA THR A 158 1.77 -1.44 -9.19
C THR A 158 0.30 -1.11 -9.51
N LEU A 159 -0.12 -1.26 -10.76
CA LEU A 159 -1.51 -1.08 -11.16
C LEU A 159 -2.46 -2.08 -10.46
N VAL A 160 -2.04 -3.34 -10.29
CA VAL A 160 -2.81 -4.34 -9.55
C VAL A 160 -3.01 -3.90 -8.10
N LEU A 161 -1.96 -3.43 -7.41
CA LEU A 161 -2.07 -2.95 -6.04
C LEU A 161 -2.96 -1.70 -5.91
N VAL A 162 -2.84 -0.76 -6.85
CA VAL A 162 -3.75 0.39 -6.92
C VAL A 162 -5.19 -0.06 -7.15
N GLY A 163 -5.42 -1.07 -8.00
CA GLY A 163 -6.73 -1.66 -8.22
C GLY A 163 -7.30 -2.37 -6.98
N VAL A 164 -6.46 -3.05 -6.20
CA VAL A 164 -6.86 -3.64 -4.92
C VAL A 164 -7.26 -2.56 -3.92
N LEU A 165 -6.47 -1.47 -3.82
CA LEU A 165 -6.80 -0.33 -2.97
C LEU A 165 -8.13 0.31 -3.39
N ALA A 166 -8.32 0.52 -4.69
CA ALA A 166 -9.57 1.00 -5.26
C ALA A 166 -10.75 0.11 -4.84
N LEU A 167 -10.63 -1.21 -5.00
CA LEU A 167 -11.65 -2.16 -4.63
C LEU A 167 -11.99 -2.11 -3.13
N MET A 168 -10.99 -1.93 -2.27
CA MET A 168 -11.18 -1.78 -0.82
C MET A 168 -11.90 -0.49 -0.44
N ILE A 169 -11.64 0.60 -1.17
CA ILE A 169 -12.29 1.90 -0.95
C ILE A 169 -13.75 1.88 -1.44
N TRP A 170 -13.98 1.33 -2.63
CA TRP A 170 -15.30 1.27 -3.27
C TRP A 170 -16.02 -0.07 -3.03
N LYS A 171 -15.71 -0.74 -1.92
CA LYS A 171 -16.34 -2.00 -1.55
C LYS A 171 -17.87 -1.82 -1.41
N PRO A 172 -18.67 -2.83 -1.79
CA PRO A 172 -20.11 -2.79 -1.58
C PRO A 172 -20.45 -2.69 -0.08
N ALA A 173 -21.60 -2.08 0.19
CA ALA A 173 -22.13 -1.90 1.54
C ALA A 173 -22.45 -3.22 2.23
#